data_AF-A0A3M0Y4E0-F1
#
_entry.id   AF-A0A3M0Y4E0-F1
#
_cell.length_a   1.000
_cell.length_b   1.000
_cell.length_c   1.000
_cell.angle_alpha   90.00
_cell.angle_beta   90.00
_cell.angle_gamma   90.00
#
_symmetry.space_group_name_H-M   'P 1'
#
loop_
_entity.id
_entity.type
_entity.pdbx_description
1 polymer ?
#
loop_
_entity_poly.entity_id
_entity_poly.type
_entity_poly.pdbx_seq_one_letter_code
_entity_poly.pdbx_strand_id
1 'polypeptide(L)'
;MQQLFPRWTNALPTALLIGLVVALALVVGGVTYYFTPKYWEVGYEPKQPIAYSHQLHAQQLGIDCRYCHSHVEESRVANIPSPSVCMNCHTVVDEKTGYLKLATSP
;
A
#
# COMPACT_ATOMS: atom_id res chain seq x y z
N MET A 1 41.42 -24.46 44.94
CA MET A 1 40.70 -23.42 44.17
C MET A 1 39.22 -23.64 44.40
N GLN A 2 38.50 -22.64 44.92
CA GLN A 2 37.06 -22.74 45.10
C GLN A 2 36.40 -22.51 43.74
N GLN A 3 35.61 -23.48 43.31
CA GLN A 3 34.88 -23.38 42.06
C GLN A 3 33.67 -22.46 42.27
N LEU A 4 33.81 -21.21 41.81
CA LEU A 4 32.79 -20.16 41.97
C LEU A 4 31.47 -20.47 41.23
N PHE A 5 31.52 -21.27 40.15
CA PHE A 5 30.35 -21.60 39.33
C PHE A 5 30.12 -23.13 39.21
N PRO A 6 28.89 -23.61 39.43
CA PRO A 6 28.53 -25.00 39.18
C PRO A 6 28.79 -25.44 37.73
N ARG A 7 29.08 -26.73 37.51
CA ARG A 7 29.42 -27.26 36.16
C ARG A 7 28.29 -27.11 35.13
N TRP A 8 27.03 -27.00 35.56
CA TRP A 8 25.89 -26.79 34.66
C TRP A 8 25.93 -25.43 33.96
N THR A 9 26.64 -24.45 34.53
CA THR A 9 26.83 -23.12 33.95
C THR A 9 27.62 -23.17 32.64
N ASN A 10 28.39 -24.24 32.37
CA ASN A 10 29.09 -24.41 31.09
C ASN A 10 28.15 -24.57 29.88
N ALA A 11 26.89 -24.98 30.11
CA ALA A 11 25.89 -25.10 29.04
C ALA A 11 25.20 -23.77 28.69
N LEU A 12 25.27 -22.77 29.58
CA LEU A 12 24.60 -21.48 29.40
C LEU A 12 25.12 -20.69 28.18
N PRO A 13 26.44 -20.50 27.97
CA PRO A 13 26.93 -19.73 26.83
C PRO A 13 26.50 -20.33 25.48
N THR A 14 26.54 -21.66 25.37
CA THR A 14 26.10 -22.38 24.18
C THR A 14 24.60 -22.23 23.95
N ALA A 15 23.77 -22.35 25.00
CA ALA A 15 22.32 -22.17 24.88
C ALA A 15 21.95 -20.73 24.48
N LEU A 16 22.63 -19.74 25.06
CA LEU A 16 22.43 -18.32 24.72
C LEU A 16 22.84 -18.03 23.28
N LEU A 17 23.96 -18.59 22.81
CA LEU A 17 24.41 -18.41 21.43
C LEU A 17 23.43 -19.02 20.43
N ILE A 18 22.93 -20.24 20.70
CA ILE A 18 21.89 -20.87 19.87
C ILE A 18 20.62 -20.00 19.85
N GLY A 19 20.17 -19.55 21.03
CA GLY A 19 19.00 -18.67 21.14
C GLY A 19 19.16 -17.38 20.35
N LEU A 20 20.33 -16.74 20.42
CA LEU A 20 20.65 -15.53 19.66
C LEU A 20 20.63 -15.78 18.15
N VAL A 21 21.24 -16.86 17.67
CA VAL A 21 21.26 -17.21 16.24
C VAL A 21 19.85 -17.48 15.73
N VAL A 22 19.03 -18.21 16.48
CA VAL A 22 17.63 -18.47 16.12
C VAL A 22 16.83 -17.16 16.09
N ALA A 23 16.96 -16.32 17.12
CA ALA A 23 16.29 -15.03 17.16
C ALA A 23 16.69 -14.14 15.98
N LEU A 24 17.99 -14.09 15.65
CA LEU A 24 18.49 -13.34 14.50
C LEU A 24 17.93 -13.88 13.19
N ALA A 25 17.90 -15.20 13.00
CA ALA A 25 17.34 -15.83 11.81
C ALA A 25 15.85 -15.50 11.65
N LEU A 26 15.07 -15.52 12.74
CA LEU A 26 13.66 -15.14 12.72
C LEU A 26 13.46 -13.67 12.40
N VAL A 27 14.28 -12.77 12.98
CA VAL A 27 14.22 -11.34 12.68
C VAL A 27 14.56 -11.08 11.21
N VAL A 28 15.63 -11.68 10.70
CA VAL A 28 16.03 -11.53 9.28
C VAL A 28 14.95 -12.09 8.36
N GLY A 29 14.41 -13.28 8.63
CA GLY A 29 13.31 -13.87 7.86
C GLY A 29 12.05 -13.00 7.89
N GLY A 30 11.69 -12.47 9.06
CA GLY A 30 10.57 -11.54 9.23
C GLY A 30 10.76 -10.26 8.43
N VAL A 31 11.90 -9.58 8.59
CA VAL A 31 12.19 -8.34 7.86
C VAL A 31 12.18 -8.59 6.35
N THR A 32 12.86 -9.62 5.88
CA THR A 32 12.93 -9.92 4.44
C THR A 32 11.61 -10.34 3.83
N TYR A 33 10.66 -10.85 4.61
CA TYR A 33 9.31 -11.14 4.15
C TYR A 33 8.40 -9.91 4.22
N TYR A 34 8.29 -9.29 5.40
CA TYR A 34 7.36 -8.19 5.68
C TYR A 34 7.74 -6.87 5.00
N PHE A 35 8.99 -6.69 4.56
CA PHE A 35 9.41 -5.49 3.82
C PHE A 35 9.28 -5.66 2.30
N THR A 36 8.74 -6.79 1.81
CA THR A 36 8.54 -6.99 0.37
C THR A 36 7.30 -6.23 -0.13
N PRO A 37 7.32 -5.69 -1.37
CA PRO A 37 6.14 -5.09 -2.00
C PRO A 37 4.96 -6.07 -2.08
N LYS A 38 5.26 -7.36 -2.26
CA LYS A 38 4.26 -8.43 -2.32
C LYS A 38 3.47 -8.56 -1.02
N TYR A 39 4.11 -8.43 0.15
CA TYR A 39 3.41 -8.54 1.43
C TYR A 39 2.38 -7.41 1.63
N TRP A 40 2.69 -6.21 1.15
CA TRP A 40 1.82 -5.03 1.24
C TRP A 40 0.92 -4.83 0.00
N GLU A 41 0.83 -5.83 -0.88
CA GLU A 41 0.03 -5.78 -2.11
C GLU A 41 0.27 -4.52 -2.97
N VAL A 42 1.52 -4.02 -2.98
CA VAL A 42 1.89 -2.85 -3.76
C VAL A 42 1.68 -3.16 -5.25
N GLY A 43 0.90 -2.29 -5.92
CA GLY A 43 0.53 -2.49 -7.32
C GLY A 43 -0.66 -3.40 -7.53
N TYR A 44 -1.40 -3.78 -6.48
CA TYR A 44 -2.67 -4.47 -6.64
C TYR A 44 -3.68 -3.60 -7.39
N GLU A 45 -4.13 -4.07 -8.55
CA GLU A 45 -5.05 -3.36 -9.45
C GLU A 45 -6.27 -4.25 -9.75
N PRO A 46 -7.33 -4.17 -8.95
CA PRO A 46 -8.55 -4.92 -9.22
C PRO A 46 -9.34 -4.28 -10.36
N LYS A 47 -9.97 -5.12 -11.18
CA LYS A 47 -10.89 -4.66 -12.24
C LYS A 47 -12.02 -3.84 -11.62
N GLN A 48 -12.05 -2.55 -11.93
CA GLN A 48 -13.08 -1.63 -11.44
C GLN A 48 -14.39 -1.79 -12.22
N PRO A 49 -15.56 -1.54 -11.59
CA PRO A 49 -16.84 -1.52 -12.29
C PRO A 49 -16.94 -0.42 -13.36
N ILE A 50 -16.17 0.65 -13.20
CA ILE A 50 -16.10 1.79 -14.11
C ILE A 50 -14.63 2.00 -14.50
N ALA A 51 -14.36 2.21 -15.79
CA ALA A 51 -13.02 2.47 -16.32
C ALA A 51 -12.58 3.92 -16.02
N TYR A 52 -12.28 4.21 -14.76
CA TYR A 52 -11.79 5.50 -14.33
C TYR A 52 -10.26 5.60 -14.47
N SER A 53 -9.77 6.68 -15.08
CA SER A 53 -8.33 6.97 -15.21
C SER A 53 -7.94 8.17 -14.34
N HIS A 54 -7.21 7.92 -13.25
CA HIS A 54 -6.58 8.99 -12.46
C HIS A 54 -5.61 9.82 -13.30
N GLN A 55 -4.90 9.19 -14.25
CA GLN A 55 -3.92 9.87 -15.09
C GLN A 55 -4.56 10.95 -15.96
N LEU A 56 -5.69 10.65 -16.60
CA LEU A 56 -6.42 11.64 -17.41
C LEU A 56 -6.89 12.82 -16.55
N HIS A 57 -7.55 12.54 -15.43
CA HIS A 57 -8.20 13.57 -14.62
C HIS A 57 -7.20 14.43 -13.83
N ALA A 58 -6.26 13.82 -13.13
CA ALA A 58 -5.33 14.54 -12.27
C ALA A 58 -4.09 15.05 -13.03
N GLN A 59 -3.48 14.22 -13.88
CA GLN A 59 -2.23 14.59 -14.55
C GLN A 59 -2.45 15.42 -15.82
N GLN A 60 -3.37 15.01 -16.69
CA GLN A 60 -3.55 15.67 -18.00
C GLN A 60 -4.49 16.87 -17.92
N LEU A 61 -5.63 16.75 -17.23
CA LEU A 61 -6.60 17.82 -17.06
C LEU A 61 -6.28 18.75 -15.87
N GLY A 62 -5.38 18.34 -14.97
CA GLY A 62 -4.97 19.15 -13.83
C GLY A 62 -6.06 19.35 -12.77
N ILE A 63 -7.04 18.44 -12.68
CA ILE A 63 -8.10 18.51 -11.66
C ILE A 63 -7.47 18.25 -10.29
N ASP A 64 -7.68 19.18 -9.36
CA ASP A 64 -7.19 19.07 -7.98
C ASP A 64 -7.78 17.83 -7.29
N CYS A 65 -6.94 17.10 -6.54
CA CYS A 65 -7.32 15.87 -5.84
C CYS A 65 -8.56 16.04 -4.94
N ARG A 66 -8.73 17.23 -4.34
CA ARG A 66 -9.81 17.57 -3.41
C ARG A 66 -11.15 17.77 -4.12
N TYR A 67 -11.15 17.92 -5.45
CA TYR A 67 -12.40 17.99 -6.20
C TYR A 67 -13.22 16.69 -6.05
N CYS A 68 -12.55 15.54 -6.10
CA CYS A 68 -13.18 14.22 -5.92
C CYS A 68 -13.09 13.75 -4.45
N HIS A 69 -11.95 13.95 -3.79
CA HIS A 69 -11.70 13.55 -2.41
C HIS A 69 -11.91 14.72 -1.44
N SER A 70 -13.13 15.27 -1.45
CA SER A 70 -13.47 16.53 -0.77
C SER A 70 -13.20 16.57 0.74
N HIS A 71 -13.21 15.42 1.42
CA HIS A 71 -13.02 15.35 2.87
C HIS A 71 -11.56 15.07 3.30
N VAL A 72 -10.59 15.12 2.38
CA VAL A 72 -9.19 14.76 2.70
C VAL A 72 -8.56 15.66 3.77
N GLU A 73 -9.02 16.92 3.89
CA GLU A 73 -8.50 17.87 4.89
C GLU A 73 -9.25 17.80 6.23
N GLU A 74 -10.43 17.19 6.27
CA GLU A 74 -11.34 17.22 7.43
C GLU A 74 -11.56 15.85 8.08
N SER A 75 -11.38 14.77 7.33
CA SER A 75 -11.65 13.40 7.76
C SER A 75 -10.39 12.56 7.86
N ARG A 76 -10.38 11.59 8.77
CA ARG A 76 -9.31 10.57 8.87
C ARG A 76 -9.29 9.62 7.68
N VAL A 77 -10.37 9.57 6.91
CA VAL A 77 -10.54 8.72 5.73
C VAL A 77 -11.01 9.59 4.58
N ALA A 78 -10.26 9.60 3.49
CA ALA A 78 -10.67 10.26 2.26
C ALA A 78 -11.92 9.56 1.70
N ASN A 79 -12.93 10.35 1.35
CA ASN A 79 -14.14 9.80 0.74
C ASN A 79 -13.86 9.35 -0.71
N ILE A 80 -14.61 8.35 -1.16
CA ILE A 80 -14.80 8.10 -2.59
C ILE A 80 -15.93 9.03 -3.06
N PRO A 81 -15.80 9.73 -4.20
CA PRO A 81 -16.84 10.64 -4.67
C PRO A 81 -18.14 9.90 -4.98
N SER A 82 -19.27 10.58 -4.77
CA SER A 82 -20.57 10.10 -5.26
C SER A 82 -20.64 10.24 -6.80
N PRO A 83 -21.49 9.45 -7.48
CA PRO A 83 -21.66 9.54 -8.93
C PRO A 83 -22.05 10.94 -9.44
N SER A 84 -22.69 11.75 -8.60
CA SER A 84 -23.04 13.14 -8.93
C SER A 84 -21.82 14.00 -9.28
N VAL A 85 -20.66 13.76 -8.64
CA VAL A 85 -19.41 14.49 -8.95
C VAL A 85 -18.95 14.20 -10.37
N CYS A 86 -19.03 12.95 -10.81
CA CYS A 86 -18.73 12.56 -12.19
C CYS A 86 -19.67 13.27 -13.18
N MET A 87 -20.96 13.30 -12.85
CA MET A 87 -21.99 13.87 -13.73
C MET A 87 -21.92 15.41 -13.85
N ASN A 88 -21.18 16.10 -12.97
CA ASN A 88 -20.93 17.54 -13.13
C ASN A 88 -20.28 17.89 -14.49
N CYS A 89 -19.50 16.96 -15.04
CA CYS A 89 -18.90 17.11 -16.37
C CYS A 89 -19.46 16.09 -17.37
N HIS A 90 -19.62 14.83 -16.98
CA HIS A 90 -20.03 13.76 -17.91
C HIS A 90 -21.46 13.90 -18.47
N THR A 91 -22.26 14.85 -17.99
CA THR A 91 -23.53 15.25 -18.63
C THR A 91 -23.34 16.13 -19.87
N VAL A 92 -22.20 16.81 -20.00
CA VAL A 92 -21.89 17.74 -21.10
C VAL A 92 -20.74 17.26 -21.98
N VAL A 93 -19.83 16.44 -21.43
CA VAL A 93 -18.70 15.86 -22.17
C VAL A 93 -19.14 14.52 -22.78
N ASP A 94 -19.77 14.58 -23.96
CA ASP A 94 -20.30 13.42 -24.69
C ASP A 94 -19.19 12.63 -25.42
N GLU A 95 -19.42 11.32 -25.60
CA GLU A 95 -18.57 10.34 -26.29
C GLU A 95 -18.16 10.78 -27.71
N LYS A 96 -19.00 11.61 -28.34
CA LYS A 96 -18.80 12.19 -29.68
C LYS A 96 -17.67 13.21 -29.76
N THR A 97 -17.25 13.80 -28.63
CA THR A 97 -16.14 14.78 -28.59
C THR A 97 -14.75 14.14 -28.67
N GLY A 98 -14.66 12.80 -28.68
CA GLY A 98 -13.41 12.06 -28.88
C GLY A 98 -12.59 11.81 -27.61
N TYR A 99 -12.82 12.57 -26.53
CA TYR A 99 -12.08 12.40 -25.26
C TYR A 99 -12.42 11.10 -24.51
N LEU A 100 -13.63 10.55 -24.68
CA LEU A 100 -14.02 9.27 -24.10
C LEU A 100 -13.37 8.06 -24.81
N LYS A 101 -12.94 8.20 -26.08
CA LYS A 101 -12.26 7.12 -26.82
C LYS A 101 -10.84 6.84 -26.31
N LEU A 102 -10.22 7.80 -25.64
CA LEU A 102 -8.88 7.62 -25.05
C LEU A 102 -8.91 6.70 -23.82
N ALA A 103 -10.06 6.61 -23.13
CA ALA A 103 -10.25 5.73 -21.96
C ALA A 103 -10.59 4.27 -22.35
N THR A 104 -10.92 4.00 -23.61
CA THR A 104 -11.24 2.67 -24.15
C THR A 104 -10.15 2.12 -25.07
N SER A 105 -9.02 2.83 -25.19
CA SER A 105 -7.84 2.34 -25.87
C SER A 105 -7.09 1.38 -24.93
N PRO A 106 -6.74 0.15 -25.37
CA PRO A 106 -5.96 -0.79 -24.56
C PRO A 106 -4.55 -0.27 -24.26
#